data_AF-A0A2G6P4F0-F1
#
_entry.id   AF-A0A2G6P4F0-F1
#
_cell.length_a   1.000
_cell.length_b   1.000
_cell.length_c   1.000
_cell.angle_alpha   90.00
_cell.angle_beta   90.00
_cell.angle_gamma   90.00
#
_symmetry.space_group_name_H-M   'P 1'
#
loop_
_entity.id
_entity.type
_entity.pdbx_description
1 polymer ?
#
loop_
_entity_poly.entity_id
_entity_poly.type
_entity_poly.pdbx_seq_one_letter_code
_entity_poly.pdbx_strand_id
1 'polypeptide(L)'
;GIGLAAAAYEKMEELLGKTLQMISSCGCDTGCPSCVHSPKCGSGNRPIDKAACLWLLEAVISGKYSDCPVSAERIAPAATAINRDSSAPPHLLDYSDSSSEIPLPESWGVFDLETIRSAAEVGGWSRVERMGMSVGVVYDSRLDDYVSYLEPEAGKLVAHLREFDLVVGFNNKRFDNQVLAGYGAENLHLLPNLDLLEEVQNQLGYRLKLDNLAGATLGEGKSGDGLDALRWYKAGEIGRIVKYCKKDVEITKALFLYGLENGYLLFTSKAGQLVQLPLQLEESISRLLAEQI
;
A
#
# COMPACT_ATOMS: atom_id res chain seq x y z
N GLY A 1 -13.19 -3.36 -36.18
CA GLY A 1 -13.16 -1.99 -35.61
C GLY A 1 -14.55 -1.40 -35.68
N ILE A 2 -14.90 -0.48 -34.78
CA ILE A 2 -16.25 0.09 -34.66
C ILE A 2 -16.45 1.42 -35.43
N GLY A 3 -15.56 1.75 -36.38
CA GLY A 3 -15.73 2.90 -37.29
C GLY A 3 -15.44 4.30 -36.70
N LEU A 4 -14.80 4.40 -35.54
CA LEU A 4 -14.58 5.69 -34.85
C LEU A 4 -13.40 6.52 -35.35
N ALA A 5 -12.55 5.99 -36.24
CA ALA A 5 -11.28 6.64 -36.61
C ALA A 5 -11.47 8.04 -37.24
N ALA A 6 -12.42 8.20 -38.17
CA ALA A 6 -12.69 9.49 -38.81
C ALA A 6 -13.21 10.53 -37.80
N ALA A 7 -14.12 10.13 -36.90
CA ALA A 7 -14.63 11.02 -35.86
C ALA A 7 -13.57 11.38 -34.81
N ALA A 8 -12.64 10.47 -34.51
CA ALA A 8 -11.53 10.73 -33.60
C ALA A 8 -10.52 11.72 -34.19
N TYR A 9 -10.28 11.66 -35.51
CA TYR A 9 -9.39 12.60 -36.20
C TYR A 9 -9.85 14.05 -36.05
N GLU A 10 -11.15 14.32 -36.28
CA GLU A 10 -11.75 15.65 -36.10
C GLU A 10 -11.69 16.17 -34.65
N LYS A 11 -11.48 15.28 -33.68
CA LYS A 11 -11.45 15.60 -32.24
C LYS A 11 -10.06 15.41 -31.62
N MET A 12 -9.01 15.26 -32.43
CA MET A 12 -7.71 14.83 -31.94
C MET A 12 -7.14 15.79 -30.88
N GLU A 13 -7.22 17.10 -31.12
CA GLU A 13 -6.73 18.12 -30.19
C GLU A 13 -7.46 18.07 -28.83
N GLU A 14 -8.79 17.93 -28.85
CA GLU A 14 -9.60 17.78 -27.64
C GLU A 14 -9.21 16.51 -26.86
N LEU A 15 -9.00 15.41 -27.58
CA LEU A 15 -8.62 14.13 -26.98
C LEU A 15 -7.21 14.19 -26.36
N LEU A 16 -6.25 14.83 -27.01
CA LEU A 16 -4.90 15.02 -26.46
C LEU A 16 -4.95 15.92 -25.23
N GLY A 17 -5.71 17.02 -25.25
CA GLY A 17 -5.89 17.91 -24.11
C GLY A 17 -6.50 17.20 -22.90
N LYS A 18 -7.55 16.39 -23.11
CA LYS A 18 -8.16 15.55 -22.06
C LYS A 18 -7.20 14.50 -21.52
N THR A 19 -6.37 13.91 -22.38
CA THR A 19 -5.35 12.95 -21.97
C THR A 19 -4.29 13.63 -21.09
N LEU A 20 -3.84 14.82 -21.48
CA LEU A 20 -2.87 15.61 -20.70
C LEU A 20 -3.43 15.97 -19.33
N GLN A 21 -4.69 16.41 -19.27
CA GLN A 21 -5.38 16.69 -18.01
C GLN A 21 -5.50 15.45 -17.12
N MET A 22 -5.85 14.30 -17.69
CA MET A 22 -5.97 13.04 -16.96
C MET A 22 -4.63 12.61 -16.35
N ILE A 23 -3.54 12.72 -17.10
CA ILE A 23 -2.20 12.33 -16.61
C ILE A 23 -1.70 13.32 -15.56
N SER A 24 -1.80 14.62 -15.83
CA SER A 24 -1.30 15.67 -14.92
C SER A 24 -2.06 15.71 -13.57
N SER A 25 -3.37 15.48 -13.58
CA SER A 25 -4.20 15.44 -12.36
C SER A 25 -4.09 14.13 -11.57
N CYS A 26 -3.43 13.11 -12.10
CA CYS A 26 -3.24 11.86 -11.38
C CYS A 26 -2.25 12.05 -10.22
N GLY A 27 -2.63 11.70 -8.99
CA GLY A 27 -1.79 11.88 -7.80
C GLY A 27 -0.58 10.95 -7.66
N CYS A 28 -0.16 10.25 -8.72
CA CYS A 28 1.04 9.41 -8.69
C CYS A 28 2.30 10.20 -9.08
N ASP A 29 3.44 9.80 -8.51
CA ASP A 29 4.73 10.44 -8.73
C ASP A 29 5.38 9.99 -10.05
N THR A 30 5.61 8.68 -10.20
CA THR A 30 6.32 8.10 -11.35
C THR A 30 5.39 7.67 -12.49
N GLY A 31 4.10 7.53 -12.21
CA GLY A 31 3.09 7.02 -13.14
C GLY A 31 2.48 5.68 -12.69
N CYS A 32 1.23 5.43 -13.09
CA CYS A 32 0.49 4.21 -12.76
C CYS A 32 -0.44 3.78 -13.91
N PRO A 33 -0.95 2.53 -13.90
CA PRO A 33 -1.90 2.06 -14.92
C PRO A 33 -3.22 2.82 -15.02
N SER A 34 -3.51 3.75 -14.11
CA SER A 34 -4.68 4.63 -14.22
C SER A 34 -4.42 5.86 -15.10
N CYS A 35 -3.16 6.30 -15.25
CA CYS A 35 -2.82 7.48 -16.06
C CYS A 35 -2.01 7.12 -17.31
N VAL A 36 -0.98 6.30 -17.17
CA VAL A 36 -0.14 5.84 -18.28
C VAL A 36 -0.40 4.35 -18.42
N HIS A 37 -1.05 3.95 -19.51
CA HIS A 37 -1.47 2.56 -19.67
C HIS A 37 -1.46 2.12 -21.12
N SER A 38 -0.76 1.03 -21.36
CA SER A 38 -0.89 0.21 -22.54
C SER A 38 -1.62 -1.08 -22.16
N PRO A 39 -2.85 -1.31 -22.69
CA PRO A 39 -3.59 -2.55 -22.46
C PRO A 39 -2.92 -3.78 -23.09
N LYS A 40 -1.86 -3.57 -23.88
CA LYS A 40 -1.07 -4.62 -24.52
C LYS A 40 0.34 -4.74 -23.93
N CYS A 41 0.63 -4.09 -22.81
CA CYS A 41 1.94 -4.19 -22.19
C CYS A 41 2.15 -5.59 -21.58
N GLY A 42 3.07 -6.37 -22.15
CA GLY A 42 3.46 -7.68 -21.61
C GLY A 42 4.14 -7.60 -20.24
N SER A 43 4.76 -6.45 -19.93
CA SER A 43 5.47 -6.20 -18.67
C SER A 43 4.59 -5.59 -17.58
N GLY A 44 3.26 -5.58 -17.74
CA GLY A 44 2.35 -5.01 -16.74
C GLY A 44 2.48 -3.49 -16.59
N ASN A 45 2.82 -2.80 -17.68
CA ASN A 45 3.06 -1.35 -17.73
C ASN A 45 4.24 -0.89 -16.86
N ARG A 46 5.32 -1.68 -16.81
CA ARG A 46 6.56 -1.30 -16.15
C ARG A 46 7.79 -1.52 -17.04
N PRO A 47 8.78 -0.62 -16.99
CA PRO A 47 8.76 0.67 -16.29
C PRO A 47 7.74 1.65 -16.89
N ILE A 48 7.22 2.56 -16.08
CA ILE A 48 6.36 3.67 -16.49
C ILE A 48 7.01 4.97 -16.08
N ASP A 49 6.83 5.99 -16.90
CA ASP A 49 7.34 7.32 -16.63
C ASP A 49 6.29 8.38 -17.00
N LYS A 50 5.65 8.93 -15.96
CA LYS A 50 4.67 10.00 -16.07
C LYS A 50 5.30 11.29 -16.57
N ALA A 51 6.52 11.62 -16.13
CA ALA A 51 7.20 12.85 -16.54
C ALA A 51 7.54 12.80 -18.03
N ALA A 52 8.07 11.68 -18.51
CA ALA A 52 8.33 11.46 -19.93
C ALA A 52 7.02 11.45 -20.75
N CYS A 53 5.95 10.86 -20.22
CA CYS A 53 4.65 10.84 -20.88
C CYS A 53 4.06 12.25 -21.02
N LEU A 54 4.10 13.06 -19.97
CA LEU A 54 3.66 14.47 -19.99
C LEU A 54 4.48 15.29 -20.99
N TRP A 55 5.81 15.18 -20.93
CA TRP A 55 6.71 15.89 -21.85
C TRP A 55 6.45 15.53 -23.31
N LEU A 56 6.33 14.23 -23.64
CA LEU A 56 6.00 13.79 -24.99
C LEU A 56 4.64 14.34 -25.45
N LEU A 57 3.63 14.29 -24.58
CA LEU A 57 2.28 14.72 -24.92
C LEU A 57 2.20 16.24 -25.13
N GLU A 58 2.91 17.02 -24.33
CA GLU A 58 3.05 18.48 -24.51
C GLU A 58 3.79 18.84 -25.81
N ALA A 59 4.83 18.08 -26.17
CA ALA A 59 5.54 18.25 -27.44
C ALA A 59 4.62 17.97 -28.65
N VAL A 60 3.81 16.91 -28.58
CA VAL A 60 2.83 16.56 -29.62
C VAL A 60 1.76 17.65 -29.76
N ILE A 61 1.22 18.16 -28.64
CA ILE A 61 0.17 19.19 -28.66
C ILE A 61 0.72 20.53 -29.16
N SER A 62 1.91 20.93 -28.70
CA SER A 62 2.49 22.23 -29.05
C SER A 62 3.14 22.26 -30.43
N GLY A 63 3.43 21.10 -31.01
CA GLY A 63 4.20 20.95 -32.24
C GLY A 63 5.66 21.37 -32.11
N LYS A 64 6.15 21.57 -30.87
CA LYS A 64 7.53 21.98 -30.58
C LYS A 64 8.27 20.82 -29.91
N TYR A 65 9.43 20.50 -30.43
CA TYR A 65 10.34 19.51 -29.83
C TYR A 65 11.51 20.24 -29.18
N SER A 66 11.67 20.06 -27.87
CA SER A 66 12.88 20.42 -27.15
C SER A 66 13.67 19.15 -26.80
N ASP A 67 14.88 19.30 -26.26
CA ASP A 67 15.54 18.16 -25.62
C ASP A 67 14.68 17.66 -24.45
N CYS A 68 14.66 16.33 -24.25
CA CYS A 68 13.94 15.71 -23.15
C CYS A 68 14.62 16.08 -21.82
N PRO A 69 13.95 16.81 -20.90
CA PRO A 69 14.53 17.20 -19.63
C PRO A 69 14.50 16.06 -18.60
N VAL A 70 13.96 14.88 -18.95
CA VAL A 70 13.75 13.76 -18.03
C VAL A 70 14.96 12.83 -18.10
N SER A 71 15.76 12.79 -17.02
CA SER A 71 16.86 11.83 -16.88
C SER A 71 16.32 10.42 -16.58
N ALA A 72 16.98 9.39 -17.10
CA ALA A 72 16.61 7.98 -16.92
C ALA A 72 16.67 7.49 -15.46
N GLU A 73 17.19 8.31 -14.54
CA GLU A 73 17.37 8.02 -13.12
C GLU A 73 16.05 8.07 -12.32
N ARG A 74 14.95 8.57 -12.90
CA ARG A 74 13.61 8.65 -12.27
C ARG A 74 12.71 7.43 -12.53
N ILE A 75 13.29 6.31 -12.94
CA ILE A 75 12.55 5.06 -13.17
C ILE A 75 12.53 4.28 -11.85
N ALA A 76 11.35 4.15 -11.22
CA ALA A 76 11.18 3.20 -10.12
C ALA A 76 11.63 1.80 -10.60
N PRO A 77 12.55 1.12 -9.90
CA PRO A 77 13.05 -0.16 -10.35
C PRO A 77 11.90 -1.16 -10.50
N ALA A 78 11.84 -1.81 -11.66
CA ALA A 78 10.74 -2.69 -11.98
C ALA A 78 10.78 -3.95 -11.10
N ALA A 79 9.59 -4.43 -10.71
CA ALA A 79 9.48 -5.70 -10.02
C ALA A 79 10.08 -6.82 -10.91
N THR A 80 11.04 -7.57 -10.37
CA THR A 80 11.88 -8.49 -11.14
C THR A 80 11.73 -9.91 -10.64
N ALA A 81 11.55 -10.87 -11.54
CA ALA A 81 11.49 -12.29 -11.19
C ALA A 81 12.87 -12.77 -10.70
N ILE A 82 12.90 -13.50 -9.59
CA ILE A 82 14.13 -14.03 -8.99
C ILE A 82 14.06 -15.56 -8.86
N ASN A 83 15.20 -16.23 -9.04
CA ASN A 83 15.31 -17.68 -8.85
C ASN A 83 15.61 -18.02 -7.38
N ARG A 84 14.80 -18.90 -6.80
CA ARG A 84 14.92 -19.33 -5.39
C ARG A 84 16.14 -20.23 -5.11
N ASP A 85 16.75 -20.80 -6.16
CA ASP A 85 17.89 -21.74 -6.07
C ASP A 85 19.23 -21.09 -5.69
N SER A 86 19.31 -19.76 -5.64
CA SER A 86 20.40 -19.04 -4.97
C SER A 86 20.17 -19.10 -3.45
N SER A 87 20.47 -20.27 -2.90
CA SER A 87 20.29 -20.69 -1.50
C SER A 87 21.20 -19.94 -0.52
N ALA A 88 20.87 -18.68 -0.29
CA ALA A 88 21.03 -18.07 1.01
C ALA A 88 19.69 -17.37 1.35
N PRO A 89 19.21 -17.36 2.60
CA PRO A 89 18.43 -16.18 3.02
C PRO A 89 19.24 -14.97 2.54
N PRO A 90 18.65 -13.92 1.93
CA PRO A 90 19.44 -12.76 1.52
C PRO A 90 20.32 -12.44 2.71
N HIS A 91 21.64 -12.50 2.50
CA HIS A 91 22.59 -12.26 3.56
C HIS A 91 22.07 -11.02 4.28
N LEU A 92 22.00 -11.08 5.62
CA LEU A 92 22.21 -9.89 6.42
C LEU A 92 23.56 -9.36 5.91
N LEU A 93 23.52 -8.54 4.86
CA LEU A 93 24.71 -8.04 4.19
C LEU A 93 25.33 -7.11 5.21
N ASP A 94 26.58 -7.43 5.55
CA ASP A 94 27.41 -6.70 6.49
C ASP A 94 27.21 -5.19 6.33
N TYR A 95 26.49 -4.61 7.29
CA TYR A 95 26.34 -3.18 7.49
C TYR A 95 27.67 -2.63 8.02
N SER A 96 28.70 -2.69 7.19
CA SER A 96 30.03 -2.17 7.54
C SER A 96 30.36 -0.84 6.87
N ASP A 97 29.48 -0.29 6.02
CA ASP A 97 29.75 1.05 5.46
C ASP A 97 28.51 1.76 4.83
N SER A 98 27.48 2.08 5.64
CA SER A 98 26.64 3.26 5.38
C SER A 98 25.84 3.62 6.62
N SER A 99 26.28 4.64 7.35
CA SER A 99 25.57 5.28 8.46
C SER A 99 24.35 6.07 7.99
N SER A 100 23.35 5.42 7.41
CA SER A 100 22.03 6.00 7.15
C SER A 100 21.11 5.56 8.29
N GLU A 101 20.93 6.43 9.28
CA GLU A 101 19.91 6.24 10.31
C GLU A 101 18.55 6.06 9.63
N ILE A 102 17.93 4.90 9.85
CA ILE A 102 16.58 4.63 9.38
C ILE A 102 15.65 5.70 9.97
N PRO A 103 14.86 6.43 9.17
CA PRO A 103 14.09 7.58 9.63
C PRO A 103 12.79 7.16 10.34
N LEU A 104 12.86 6.28 11.34
CA LEU A 104 11.71 5.96 12.18
C LEU A 104 11.60 6.98 13.32
N PRO A 105 10.44 7.60 13.55
CA PRO A 105 10.23 8.42 14.73
C PRO A 105 10.26 7.54 15.99
N GLU A 106 10.47 8.13 17.16
CA GLU A 106 10.43 7.41 18.44
C GLU A 106 9.04 6.81 18.72
N SER A 107 7.97 7.54 18.34
CA SER A 107 6.58 7.12 18.50
C SER A 107 5.98 6.65 17.18
N TRP A 108 6.05 5.35 16.91
CA TRP A 108 5.32 4.72 15.80
C TRP A 108 4.56 3.47 16.23
N GLY A 109 3.54 3.10 15.46
CA GLY A 109 2.75 1.91 15.74
C GLY A 109 2.32 1.17 14.49
N VAL A 110 2.00 -0.11 14.66
CA VAL A 110 1.38 -0.95 13.61
C VAL A 110 -0.02 -1.32 14.06
N PHE A 111 -1.01 -1.16 13.17
CA PHE A 111 -2.40 -1.33 13.52
C PHE A 111 -3.16 -2.17 12.50
N ASP A 112 -4.03 -3.03 13.02
CA ASP A 112 -5.03 -3.80 12.27
C ASP A 112 -6.30 -3.96 13.11
N LEU A 113 -7.45 -4.13 12.44
CA LEU A 113 -8.70 -4.46 13.11
C LEU A 113 -9.51 -5.55 12.42
N GLU A 114 -10.30 -6.24 13.23
CA GLU A 114 -11.32 -7.18 12.80
C GLU A 114 -12.72 -6.60 12.96
N THR A 115 -13.63 -7.01 12.07
CA THR A 115 -14.98 -6.43 12.01
C THR A 115 -16.05 -7.29 12.69
N ILE A 116 -17.20 -6.69 12.99
CA ILE A 116 -18.38 -7.40 13.53
C ILE A 116 -19.30 -7.89 12.42
N ARG A 117 -19.43 -7.09 11.35
CA ARG A 117 -20.33 -7.34 10.23
C ARG A 117 -19.55 -7.36 8.92
N SER A 118 -19.93 -8.25 8.02
CA SER A 118 -19.43 -8.26 6.64
C SER A 118 -19.95 -7.08 5.82
N ALA A 119 -19.29 -6.80 4.70
CA ALA A 119 -19.76 -5.82 3.72
C ALA A 119 -21.20 -6.11 3.25
N ALA A 120 -21.58 -7.39 3.12
CA ALA A 120 -22.93 -7.77 2.73
C ALA A 120 -23.99 -7.39 3.79
N GLU A 121 -23.66 -7.55 5.07
CA GLU A 121 -24.56 -7.24 6.19
C GLU A 121 -24.80 -5.72 6.36
N VAL A 122 -23.86 -4.88 5.94
CA VAL A 122 -24.00 -3.41 6.02
C VAL A 122 -24.58 -2.77 4.75
N GLY A 123 -24.78 -3.55 3.69
CA GLY A 123 -25.32 -3.07 2.41
C GLY A 123 -24.27 -2.65 1.38
N GLY A 124 -23.05 -3.17 1.49
CA GLY A 124 -21.96 -3.02 0.52
C GLY A 124 -20.75 -2.26 1.05
N TRP A 125 -19.67 -2.27 0.26
CA TRP A 125 -18.39 -1.60 0.55
C TRP A 125 -18.46 -0.06 0.59
N SER A 126 -19.62 0.53 0.29
CA SER A 126 -19.83 1.97 0.47
C SER A 126 -20.26 2.35 1.89
N ARG A 127 -20.41 1.37 2.79
CA ARG A 127 -20.91 1.52 4.17
C ARG A 127 -19.98 0.86 5.20
N VAL A 128 -18.67 0.92 4.95
CA VAL A 128 -17.64 0.28 5.78
C VAL A 128 -17.70 0.78 7.24
N GLU A 129 -18.09 2.02 7.46
CA GLU A 129 -18.28 2.63 8.78
C GLU A 129 -19.33 1.92 9.65
N ARG A 130 -20.21 1.12 9.05
CA ARG A 130 -21.25 0.36 9.77
C ARG A 130 -20.82 -1.05 10.14
N MET A 131 -19.64 -1.49 9.67
CA MET A 131 -19.17 -2.86 9.88
C MET A 131 -18.89 -3.13 11.36
N GLY A 132 -18.49 -2.09 12.11
CA GLY A 132 -18.15 -2.18 13.52
C GLY A 132 -16.84 -2.96 13.74
N MET A 133 -16.11 -2.60 14.78
CA MET A 133 -14.87 -3.25 15.19
C MET A 133 -15.16 -4.29 16.26
N SER A 134 -14.75 -5.54 16.05
CA SER A 134 -14.81 -6.58 17.08
C SER A 134 -13.56 -6.54 17.97
N VAL A 135 -12.39 -6.50 17.34
CA VAL A 135 -11.07 -6.38 17.97
C VAL A 135 -10.20 -5.45 17.15
N GLY A 136 -9.44 -4.56 17.79
CA GLY A 136 -8.31 -3.87 17.17
C GLY A 136 -7.01 -4.20 17.93
N VAL A 137 -5.90 -4.35 17.23
CA VAL A 137 -4.59 -4.59 17.85
C VAL A 137 -3.60 -3.56 17.36
N VAL A 138 -2.83 -3.01 18.31
CA VAL A 138 -1.76 -2.04 18.06
C VAL A 138 -0.46 -2.60 18.59
N TYR A 139 0.58 -2.63 17.76
CA TYR A 139 1.95 -2.65 18.25
C TYR A 139 2.39 -1.22 18.56
N ASP A 140 2.90 -0.97 19.76
CA ASP A 140 3.45 0.34 20.18
C ASP A 140 4.97 0.23 20.34
N SER A 141 5.72 0.99 19.55
CA SER A 141 7.19 1.03 19.59
C SER A 141 7.77 1.53 20.91
N ARG A 142 7.05 2.39 21.64
CA ARG A 142 7.48 2.93 22.95
C ARG A 142 7.40 1.86 24.04
N LEU A 143 6.47 0.92 23.89
CA LEU A 143 6.26 -0.21 24.80
C LEU A 143 7.01 -1.47 24.36
N ASP A 144 7.36 -1.55 23.08
CA ASP A 144 7.79 -2.78 22.38
C ASP A 144 6.84 -3.96 22.65
N ASP A 145 5.53 -3.68 22.67
CA ASP A 145 4.51 -4.69 22.94
C ASP A 145 3.20 -4.37 22.20
N TYR A 146 2.26 -5.31 22.29
CA TYR A 146 0.98 -5.31 21.61
C TYR A 146 -0.15 -5.02 22.60
N VAL A 147 -1.02 -4.08 22.24
CA VAL A 147 -2.21 -3.74 23.01
C VAL A 147 -3.45 -4.09 22.17
N SER A 148 -4.36 -4.86 22.76
CA SER A 148 -5.63 -5.25 22.14
C SER A 148 -6.80 -4.47 22.71
N TYR A 149 -7.72 -4.06 21.85
CA TYR A 149 -8.93 -3.30 22.19
C TYR A 149 -10.16 -4.05 21.70
N LEU A 150 -11.22 -4.09 22.52
CA LEU A 150 -12.52 -4.59 22.10
C LEU A 150 -13.42 -3.45 21.63
N GLU A 151 -14.58 -3.77 21.04
CA GLU A 151 -15.56 -2.78 20.56
C GLU A 151 -15.82 -1.61 21.54
N PRO A 152 -16.10 -1.85 22.84
CA PRO A 152 -16.39 -0.76 23.78
C PRO A 152 -15.20 0.18 24.03
N GLU A 153 -14.01 -0.24 23.62
CA GLU A 153 -12.74 0.48 23.81
C GLU A 153 -12.25 1.14 22.52
N ALA A 154 -13.06 1.14 21.44
CA ALA A 154 -12.71 1.79 20.17
C ALA A 154 -12.24 3.24 20.35
N GLY A 155 -12.84 4.00 21.27
CA GLY A 155 -12.39 5.36 21.59
C GLY A 155 -10.99 5.43 22.18
N LYS A 156 -10.58 4.43 23.00
CA LYS A 156 -9.22 4.34 23.55
C LYS A 156 -8.23 3.96 22.46
N LEU A 157 -8.60 3.05 21.56
CA LEU A 157 -7.79 2.71 20.40
C LEU A 157 -7.52 3.95 19.54
N VAL A 158 -8.56 4.72 19.21
CA VAL A 158 -8.44 5.96 18.43
C VAL A 158 -7.53 6.98 19.12
N ALA A 159 -7.67 7.12 20.44
CA ALA A 159 -6.77 8.00 21.21
C ALA A 159 -5.32 7.52 21.14
N HIS A 160 -5.08 6.21 21.28
CA HIS A 160 -3.75 5.61 21.19
C HIS A 160 -3.12 5.82 19.81
N LEU A 161 -3.87 5.62 18.73
CA LEU A 161 -3.38 5.83 17.36
C LEU A 161 -2.99 7.30 17.08
N ARG A 162 -3.61 8.25 17.78
CA ARG A 162 -3.30 9.69 17.65
C ARG A 162 -2.01 10.11 18.37
N GLU A 163 -1.45 9.26 19.21
CA GLU A 163 -0.18 9.53 19.89
C GLU A 163 1.05 9.17 19.04
N PHE A 164 0.85 8.48 17.92
CA PHE A 164 1.93 8.09 17.03
C PHE A 164 2.25 9.17 15.99
N ASP A 165 3.54 9.41 15.80
CA ASP A 165 4.10 10.21 14.71
C ASP A 165 4.05 9.44 13.38
N LEU A 166 3.87 8.11 13.42
CA LEU A 166 3.68 7.24 12.26
C LEU A 166 2.79 6.04 12.60
N VAL A 167 1.72 5.83 11.82
CA VAL A 167 0.85 4.64 11.91
C VAL A 167 1.02 3.80 10.66
N VAL A 168 1.53 2.58 10.83
CA VAL A 168 1.70 1.61 9.75
C VAL A 168 0.53 0.62 9.75
N GLY A 169 0.02 0.28 8.58
CA GLY A 169 -1.01 -0.73 8.43
C GLY A 169 -1.00 -1.39 7.06
N PHE A 170 -1.92 -2.32 6.84
CA PHE A 170 -2.13 -2.95 5.55
C PHE A 170 -3.58 -2.72 5.09
N ASN A 171 -3.80 -1.81 4.15
CA ASN A 171 -5.12 -1.33 3.70
C ASN A 171 -5.88 -0.45 4.73
N ASN A 172 -5.19 0.07 5.75
CA ASN A 172 -5.79 0.84 6.84
C ASN A 172 -6.49 2.12 6.39
N LYS A 173 -5.91 2.87 5.44
CA LYS A 173 -6.50 4.13 4.93
C LYS A 173 -7.88 3.92 4.32
N ARG A 174 -8.04 2.80 3.59
CA ARG A 174 -9.24 2.52 2.79
C ARG A 174 -10.24 1.58 3.47
N PHE A 175 -9.88 1.01 4.62
CA PHE A 175 -10.72 0.07 5.33
C PHE A 175 -10.79 0.38 6.82
N ASP A 176 -9.74 0.11 7.58
CA ASP A 176 -9.70 0.19 9.05
C ASP A 176 -10.10 1.57 9.55
N ASN A 177 -9.52 2.63 8.98
CA ASN A 177 -9.85 4.01 9.33
C ASN A 177 -11.31 4.36 9.02
N GLN A 178 -11.91 3.74 8.00
CA GLN A 178 -13.34 3.92 7.70
C GLN A 178 -14.23 3.18 8.69
N VAL A 179 -13.85 1.98 9.13
CA VAL A 179 -14.57 1.27 10.19
C VAL A 179 -14.55 2.09 11.48
N LEU A 180 -13.38 2.60 11.88
CA LEU A 180 -13.23 3.42 13.08
C LEU A 180 -13.97 4.76 12.99
N ALA A 181 -14.17 5.32 11.79
CA ALA A 181 -14.99 6.52 11.61
C ALA A 181 -16.44 6.32 12.12
N GLY A 182 -16.95 5.08 12.12
CA GLY A 182 -18.25 4.73 12.71
C GLY A 182 -18.34 4.96 14.23
N TYR A 183 -17.20 5.07 14.92
CA TYR A 183 -17.12 5.33 16.36
C TYR A 183 -16.86 6.81 16.69
N GLY A 184 -17.11 7.72 15.74
CA GLY A 184 -16.85 9.16 15.92
C GLY A 184 -15.37 9.53 15.80
N ALA A 185 -14.56 8.63 15.22
CA ALA A 185 -13.16 8.90 14.91
C ALA A 185 -13.05 9.76 13.63
N GLU A 186 -13.55 10.99 13.71
CA GLU A 186 -13.38 11.96 12.64
C GLU A 186 -11.87 12.21 12.45
N ASN A 187 -11.47 12.36 11.18
CA ASN A 187 -10.12 12.75 10.77
C ASN A 187 -8.99 11.73 10.98
N LEU A 188 -9.27 10.42 11.10
CA LEU A 188 -8.20 9.39 11.10
C LEU A 188 -7.39 9.37 9.79
N HIS A 189 -7.95 9.88 8.70
CA HIS A 189 -7.23 10.08 7.44
C HIS A 189 -6.13 11.15 7.52
N LEU A 190 -6.14 12.01 8.55
CA LEU A 190 -5.09 12.98 8.83
C LEU A 190 -3.93 12.38 9.62
N LEU A 191 -4.08 11.16 10.15
CA LEU A 191 -2.94 10.51 10.79
C LEU A 191 -1.84 10.26 9.74
N PRO A 192 -0.57 10.29 10.15
CA PRO A 192 0.59 9.92 9.33
C PRO A 192 0.56 8.43 9.00
N ASN A 193 -0.33 8.04 8.07
CA ASN A 193 -0.56 6.65 7.74
C ASN A 193 0.40 6.19 6.63
N LEU A 194 1.24 5.20 6.92
CA LEU A 194 1.92 4.41 5.90
C LEU A 194 1.11 3.13 5.65
N ASP A 195 0.46 3.07 4.50
CA ASP A 195 -0.34 1.91 4.10
C ASP A 195 0.49 1.03 3.15
N LEU A 196 0.97 -0.12 3.64
CA LEU A 196 1.82 -1.01 2.85
C LEU A 196 1.13 -1.52 1.58
N LEU A 197 -0.21 -1.69 1.59
CA LEU A 197 -0.92 -2.11 0.40
C LEU A 197 -0.96 -0.98 -0.65
N GLU A 198 -1.06 0.27 -0.21
CA GLU A 198 -0.97 1.43 -1.09
C GLU A 198 0.42 1.53 -1.73
N GLU A 199 1.49 1.37 -0.95
CA GLU A 199 2.88 1.34 -1.46
C GLU A 199 3.07 0.24 -2.51
N VAL A 200 2.59 -0.97 -2.22
CA VAL A 200 2.60 -2.09 -3.16
C VAL A 200 1.75 -1.79 -4.40
N GLN A 201 0.57 -1.20 -4.25
CA GLN A 201 -0.31 -0.87 -5.36
C GLN A 201 0.30 0.23 -6.23
N ASN A 202 0.99 1.21 -5.66
CA ASN A 202 1.72 2.23 -6.41
C ASN A 202 2.86 1.60 -7.21
N GLN A 203 3.53 0.60 -6.64
CA GLN A 203 4.64 -0.13 -7.28
C GLN A 203 4.27 -1.31 -8.18
N LEU A 204 3.03 -1.79 -8.17
CA LEU A 204 2.57 -2.87 -9.08
C LEU A 204 1.43 -2.46 -10.00
N GLY A 205 0.65 -1.44 -9.62
CA GLY A 205 -0.59 -1.05 -10.30
C GLY A 205 -1.78 -1.96 -9.99
N TYR A 206 -1.59 -2.98 -9.14
CA TYR A 206 -2.63 -3.86 -8.64
C TYR A 206 -2.33 -4.25 -7.19
N ARG A 207 -3.34 -4.78 -6.50
CA ARG A 207 -3.26 -5.14 -5.08
C ARG A 207 -2.75 -6.57 -4.88
N LEU A 208 -1.99 -6.77 -3.81
CA LEU A 208 -1.61 -8.07 -3.29
C LEU A 208 -2.30 -8.37 -1.97
N LYS A 209 -2.37 -9.64 -1.60
CA LYS A 209 -2.82 -10.06 -0.26
C LYS A 209 -1.64 -10.08 0.69
N LEU A 210 -1.88 -9.80 1.97
CA LEU A 210 -0.89 -9.87 3.05
C LEU A 210 -0.19 -11.23 3.05
N ASP A 211 -0.94 -12.34 3.03
CA ASP A 211 -0.40 -13.70 2.96
C ASP A 211 0.63 -13.94 1.85
N ASN A 212 0.43 -13.32 0.68
CA ASN A 212 1.33 -13.53 -0.45
C ASN A 212 2.68 -12.84 -0.18
N LEU A 213 2.65 -11.63 0.36
CA LEU A 213 3.85 -10.89 0.75
C LEU A 213 4.54 -11.58 1.94
N ALA A 214 3.78 -11.95 2.96
CA ALA A 214 4.28 -12.63 4.15
C ALA A 214 4.96 -13.96 3.81
N GLY A 215 4.30 -14.82 3.04
CA GLY A 215 4.86 -16.13 2.69
C GLY A 215 6.04 -16.07 1.73
N ALA A 216 6.08 -15.07 0.85
CA ALA A 216 7.20 -14.89 -0.07
C ALA A 216 8.41 -14.21 0.58
N THR A 217 8.18 -13.21 1.44
CA THR A 217 9.24 -12.40 2.07
C THR A 217 9.75 -13.03 3.35
N LEU A 218 8.84 -13.41 4.26
CA LEU A 218 9.18 -13.87 5.61
C LEU A 218 9.20 -15.41 5.72
N GLY A 219 8.71 -16.12 4.69
CA GLY A 219 8.58 -17.57 4.72
C GLY A 219 7.45 -18.08 5.63
N GLU A 220 6.55 -17.19 6.07
CA GLU A 220 5.42 -17.57 6.91
C GLU A 220 4.28 -18.24 6.12
N GLY A 221 3.66 -19.27 6.69
CA GLY A 221 2.48 -19.93 6.10
C GLY A 221 1.21 -19.08 6.25
N LYS A 222 0.13 -19.45 5.54
CA LYS A 222 -1.18 -18.79 5.65
C LYS A 222 -1.64 -18.66 7.12
N SER A 223 -1.76 -17.44 7.61
CA SER A 223 -2.42 -17.13 8.88
C SER A 223 -3.93 -17.12 8.66
N GLY A 224 -4.60 -18.28 8.72
CA GLY A 224 -6.07 -18.39 8.66
C GLY A 224 -6.75 -17.66 7.48
N ASP A 225 -8.07 -17.47 7.53
CA ASP A 225 -8.84 -16.69 6.54
C ASP A 225 -9.67 -15.67 7.33
N GLY A 226 -9.63 -14.38 7.00
CA GLY A 226 -10.37 -13.32 7.71
C GLY A 226 -11.90 -13.54 7.72
N LEU A 227 -12.43 -14.42 6.86
CA LEU A 227 -13.81 -14.89 6.96
C LEU A 227 -14.12 -15.67 8.25
N ASP A 228 -13.11 -16.20 8.93
CA ASP A 228 -13.26 -16.92 10.19
C ASP A 228 -13.43 -15.97 11.39
N ALA A 229 -12.91 -14.73 11.34
CA ALA A 229 -13.08 -13.75 12.42
C ALA A 229 -14.56 -13.40 12.66
N LEU A 230 -15.32 -13.17 11.58
CA LEU A 230 -16.77 -12.94 11.65
C LEU A 230 -17.53 -14.13 12.25
N ARG A 231 -17.08 -15.37 11.97
CA ARG A 231 -17.67 -16.59 12.53
C ARG A 231 -17.35 -16.72 14.01
N TRP A 232 -16.10 -16.48 14.40
CA TRP A 232 -15.67 -16.49 15.80
C TRP A 232 -16.40 -15.42 16.61
N TYR A 233 -16.67 -14.25 16.04
CA TYR A 233 -17.44 -13.22 16.72
C TYR A 233 -18.87 -13.71 17.02
N LYS A 234 -19.54 -14.30 16.01
CA LYS A 234 -20.88 -14.90 16.18
C LYS A 234 -20.89 -16.05 17.19
N ALA A 235 -19.76 -16.76 17.34
CA ALA A 235 -19.58 -17.83 18.32
C ALA A 235 -19.11 -17.35 19.71
N GLY A 236 -18.82 -16.05 19.89
CA GLY A 236 -18.28 -15.50 21.12
C GLY A 236 -16.80 -15.86 21.39
N GLU A 237 -16.07 -16.38 20.39
CA GLU A 237 -14.68 -16.81 20.48
C GLU A 237 -13.68 -15.64 20.35
N ILE A 238 -13.86 -14.59 21.16
CA ILE A 238 -13.09 -13.33 21.05
C ILE A 238 -11.57 -13.56 21.17
N GLY A 239 -11.13 -14.49 22.03
CA GLY A 239 -9.70 -14.80 22.19
C GLY A 239 -9.02 -15.29 20.90
N ARG A 240 -9.77 -15.93 19.98
CA ARG A 240 -9.23 -16.32 18.67
C ARG A 240 -9.08 -15.15 17.72
N ILE A 241 -10.05 -14.22 17.75
CA ILE A 241 -10.00 -12.98 16.98
C ILE A 241 -8.79 -12.15 17.42
N VAL A 242 -8.57 -12.00 18.73
CA VAL A 242 -7.39 -11.30 19.29
C VAL A 242 -6.09 -11.94 18.80
N LYS A 243 -5.98 -13.28 18.86
CA LYS A 243 -4.78 -13.98 18.40
C LYS A 243 -4.54 -13.80 16.90
N TYR A 244 -5.61 -13.84 16.10
CA TYR A 244 -5.54 -13.68 14.65
C TYR A 244 -5.13 -12.25 14.27
N CYS A 245 -5.85 -11.24 14.77
CA CYS A 245 -5.53 -9.83 14.52
C CYS A 245 -4.12 -9.48 15.01
N LYS A 246 -3.71 -9.97 16.19
CA LYS A 246 -2.31 -9.80 16.64
C LYS A 246 -1.30 -10.40 15.67
N LYS A 247 -1.59 -11.57 15.09
CA LYS A 247 -0.69 -12.19 14.11
C LYS A 247 -0.59 -11.35 12.83
N ASP A 248 -1.68 -10.75 12.38
CA ASP A 248 -1.68 -9.86 11.21
C ASP A 248 -0.89 -8.57 11.49
N VAL A 249 -0.95 -8.01 12.70
CA VAL A 249 -0.07 -6.90 13.14
C VAL A 249 1.40 -7.33 13.21
N GLU A 250 1.71 -8.52 13.75
CA GLU A 250 3.07 -9.07 13.76
C GLU A 250 3.66 -9.21 12.35
N ILE A 251 2.88 -9.78 11.42
CA ILE A 251 3.27 -9.93 10.02
C ILE A 251 3.47 -8.57 9.36
N THR A 252 2.54 -7.64 9.57
CA THR A 252 2.60 -6.29 9.00
C THR A 252 3.84 -5.54 9.51
N LYS A 253 4.14 -5.62 10.81
CA LYS A 253 5.37 -5.09 11.43
C LYS A 253 6.61 -5.71 10.78
N ALA A 254 6.65 -7.04 10.65
CA ALA A 254 7.80 -7.74 10.09
C ALA A 254 8.04 -7.40 8.61
N LEU A 255 6.97 -7.29 7.81
CA LEU A 255 7.06 -6.83 6.42
C LEU A 255 7.53 -5.38 6.33
N PHE A 256 6.99 -4.50 7.17
CA PHE A 256 7.40 -3.09 7.21
C PHE A 256 8.90 -2.96 7.50
N LEU A 257 9.37 -3.58 8.58
CA LEU A 257 10.78 -3.52 8.97
C LEU A 257 11.68 -4.18 7.92
N TYR A 258 11.29 -5.32 7.36
CA TYR A 258 12.04 -5.96 6.27
C TYR A 258 12.14 -5.03 5.06
N GLY A 259 11.03 -4.44 4.63
CA GLY A 259 10.99 -3.54 3.48
C GLY A 259 11.82 -2.28 3.69
N LEU A 260 11.89 -1.80 4.94
CA LEU A 260 12.67 -0.63 5.33
C LEU A 260 14.16 -0.95 5.36
N GLU A 261 14.54 -2.09 5.91
CA GLU A 261 15.95 -2.55 5.96
C GLU A 261 16.50 -2.94 4.58
N ASN A 262 15.68 -3.58 3.74
CA ASN A 262 16.13 -4.17 2.48
C ASN A 262 15.79 -3.35 1.24
N GLY A 263 14.88 -2.37 1.35
CA GLY A 263 14.38 -1.59 0.22
C GLY A 263 13.49 -2.38 -0.76
N TYR A 264 13.02 -3.58 -0.37
CA TYR A 264 12.13 -4.39 -1.18
C TYR A 264 11.28 -5.37 -0.35
N LEU A 265 10.18 -5.84 -0.94
CA LEU A 265 9.45 -7.04 -0.51
C LEU A 265 9.49 -8.12 -1.59
N LEU A 266 9.14 -9.35 -1.24
CA LEU A 266 8.96 -10.44 -2.18
C LEU A 266 7.48 -10.82 -2.28
N PHE A 267 7.04 -11.25 -3.45
CA PHE A 267 5.72 -11.88 -3.63
C PHE A 267 5.78 -13.00 -4.66
N THR A 268 4.82 -13.91 -4.60
CA THR A 268 4.65 -14.93 -5.63
C THR A 268 3.65 -14.46 -6.68
N SER A 269 4.06 -14.43 -7.95
CA SER A 269 3.20 -14.06 -9.08
C SER A 269 2.15 -15.13 -9.37
N LYS A 270 1.16 -14.80 -10.19
CA LYS A 270 0.15 -15.77 -10.65
C LYS A 270 0.76 -16.96 -11.42
N ALA A 271 1.95 -16.78 -12.00
CA ALA A 271 2.70 -17.83 -12.68
C ALA A 271 3.54 -18.70 -11.71
N GLY A 272 3.44 -18.46 -10.40
CA GLY A 272 4.23 -19.18 -9.39
C GLY A 272 5.68 -18.70 -9.27
N GLN A 273 6.04 -17.59 -9.93
CA GLN A 273 7.40 -17.04 -9.88
C GLN A 273 7.55 -16.16 -8.65
N LEU A 274 8.69 -16.28 -7.96
CA LEU A 274 9.06 -15.34 -6.91
C LEU A 274 9.52 -14.03 -7.57
N VAL A 275 8.97 -12.92 -7.11
CA VAL A 275 9.22 -11.60 -7.68
C VAL A 275 9.65 -10.66 -6.55
N GLN A 276 10.75 -9.95 -6.78
CA GLN A 276 11.20 -8.87 -5.93
C GLN A 276 10.49 -7.58 -6.31
N LEU A 277 9.90 -6.92 -5.33
CA LEU A 277 9.17 -5.67 -5.41
C LEU A 277 9.95 -4.59 -4.67
N PRO A 278 10.69 -3.72 -5.37
CA PRO A 278 11.35 -2.58 -4.74
C PRO A 278 10.34 -1.64 -4.08
N LEU A 279 10.65 -1.16 -2.87
CA LEU A 279 9.86 -0.19 -2.13
C LEU A 279 10.77 0.93 -1.61
N GLN A 280 10.29 2.17 -1.69
CA GLN A 280 11.01 3.36 -1.21
C GLN A 280 10.39 3.85 0.11
N LEU A 281 10.35 2.98 1.13
CA LEU A 281 9.65 3.27 2.38
C LEU A 281 10.26 4.48 3.12
N GLU A 282 11.58 4.66 3.05
CA GLU A 282 12.26 5.82 3.66
C GLU A 282 11.77 7.16 3.09
N GLU A 283 11.57 7.23 1.77
CA GLU A 283 11.05 8.43 1.10
C GLU A 283 9.59 8.67 1.49
N SER A 284 8.77 7.62 1.55
CA SER A 284 7.37 7.70 2.00
C SER A 284 7.28 8.19 3.44
N ILE A 285 8.10 7.67 4.35
CA ILE A 285 8.12 8.10 5.76
C ILE A 285 8.57 9.56 5.85
N SER A 286 9.67 9.93 5.19
CA SER A 286 10.19 11.30 5.20
C SER A 286 9.15 12.31 4.73
N ARG A 287 8.37 11.97 3.69
CA ARG A 287 7.28 12.80 3.17
C ARG A 287 6.16 12.96 4.20
N LEU A 288 5.71 11.85 4.80
CA LEU A 288 4.64 11.86 5.81
C LEU A 288 5.01 12.71 7.03
N LEU A 289 6.26 12.62 7.50
CA LEU A 289 6.74 13.42 8.63
C LEU A 289 6.92 14.89 8.27
N ALA A 290 7.31 15.21 7.03
CA ALA A 290 7.41 16.60 6.57
C ALA A 290 6.05 17.29 6.43
N GLU A 291 4.99 16.55 6.11
CA GLU A 291 3.61 17.07 5.99
C GLU A 291 2.97 17.43 7.35
N GLN A 292 3.62 17.09 8.48
CA GLN A 292 3.16 17.41 9.83
C GLN A 292 3.64 18.79 10.35
N ILE A 293 4.58 19.44 9.65
CA ILE A 293 5.18 20.73 10.01
C ILE A 293 4.42 21.87 9.32
#